data_AF-A0A942NGT9-F1
#
_entry.id   AF-A0A942NGT9-F1
#
_cell.length_a   1.000
_cell.length_b   1.000
_cell.length_c   1.000
_cell.angle_alpha   90.00
_cell.angle_beta   90.00
_cell.angle_gamma   90.00
#
_symmetry.space_group_name_H-M   'P 1'
#
loop_
_entity.id
_entity.type
_entity.pdbx_description
1 polymer ?
#
loop_
_entity_poly.entity_id
_entity_poly.type
_entity_poly.pdbx_seq_one_letter_code
_entity_poly.pdbx_strand_id
1 'polypeptide(L)'
;MACCDDPTELPRMDRRELIRLQEQYGDLVRDLFTEDPEKVILKLLNNSSAYLTELAALRAHHPSVRMKAIDLLEKPSLSVLRQIAQKEPASAFGLAAQARLDALSR
;
A
#
# COMPACT_ATOMS: atom_id res chain seq x y z
N MET A 1 -2.71 -10.27 -41.72
CA MET A 1 -2.76 -11.64 -41.16
C MET A 1 -2.34 -11.58 -39.70
N ALA A 2 -3.31 -11.58 -38.79
CA ALA A 2 -3.17 -11.91 -37.37
C ALA A 2 -4.58 -12.28 -36.89
N CYS A 3 -5.02 -13.50 -37.23
CA CYS A 3 -6.37 -14.04 -36.94
C CYS A 3 -6.38 -14.98 -35.73
N CYS A 4 -5.33 -14.95 -34.90
CA CYS A 4 -5.11 -15.94 -33.84
C CYS A 4 -4.53 -15.35 -32.55
N ASP A 5 -4.70 -14.05 -32.28
CA ASP A 5 -4.46 -13.52 -30.94
C ASP A 5 -5.74 -13.75 -30.14
N ASP A 6 -5.78 -14.87 -29.41
CA ASP A 6 -6.83 -15.14 -28.43
C ASP A 6 -6.72 -14.09 -27.31
N PRO A 7 -7.70 -13.18 -27.14
CA PRO A 7 -7.65 -12.14 -26.13
C PRO A 7 -7.72 -12.69 -24.70
N THR A 8 -7.92 -14.00 -24.54
CA THR A 8 -7.89 -14.71 -23.26
C THR A 8 -6.54 -15.36 -22.94
N GLU A 9 -5.59 -15.39 -23.88
CA GLU A 9 -4.23 -15.83 -23.59
C GLU A 9 -3.56 -14.83 -22.63
N LEU A 10 -3.16 -15.35 -21.46
CA LEU A 10 -2.37 -14.57 -20.52
C LEU A 10 -1.05 -14.15 -21.21
N PRO A 11 -0.61 -12.90 -21.03
CA PRO A 11 0.66 -12.45 -21.60
C PRO A 11 1.77 -13.40 -21.15
N ARG A 12 2.55 -13.89 -22.12
CA ARG A 12 3.64 -14.84 -21.84
C ARG A 12 4.69 -14.15 -20.97
N MET A 13 4.67 -14.46 -19.67
CA MET A 13 5.63 -13.97 -18.69
C MET A 13 6.98 -14.67 -18.90
N ASP A 14 8.09 -13.94 -18.74
CA ASP A 14 9.42 -14.56 -18.78
C ASP A 14 9.55 -15.57 -17.63
N ARG A 15 10.15 -16.74 -17.91
CA ARG A 15 10.38 -17.78 -16.90
C ARG A 15 11.15 -17.25 -15.69
N ARG A 16 12.07 -16.30 -15.89
CA ARG A 16 12.84 -15.68 -14.80
C ARG A 16 11.98 -14.82 -13.90
N GLU A 17 11.04 -14.08 -14.49
CA GLU A 17 10.07 -13.26 -13.76
C GLU A 17 9.11 -14.14 -12.96
N LEU A 18 8.66 -15.25 -13.56
CA LEU A 18 7.85 -16.26 -12.87
C LEU A 18 8.54 -16.79 -11.60
N ILE A 19 9.82 -17.17 -11.69
CA ILE A 19 10.58 -17.69 -10.55
C ILE A 19 10.70 -16.64 -9.45
N ARG A 20 11.01 -15.39 -9.80
CA ARG A 20 11.09 -14.29 -8.82
C ARG A 20 9.76 -14.06 -8.11
N LEU A 21 8.65 -14.09 -8.84
CA LEU A 21 7.32 -13.92 -8.26
C LEU A 21 6.97 -15.07 -7.31
N GLN A 22 7.33 -16.31 -7.67
CA GLN A 22 7.15 -17.48 -6.81
C GLN A 22 7.98 -17.38 -5.52
N GLU A 23 9.24 -16.94 -5.61
CA GLU A 23 10.10 -16.71 -4.44
C GLU A 23 9.53 -15.63 -3.54
N GLN A 24 9.14 -14.48 -4.10
CA GLN A 24 8.51 -13.39 -3.35
C GLN A 24 7.23 -13.84 -2.63
N TYR A 25 6.41 -14.64 -3.30
CA TYR A 25 5.19 -15.19 -2.69
C TYR A 25 5.52 -16.21 -1.60
N GLY A 26 6.51 -17.09 -1.81
CA GLY A 26 6.96 -18.05 -0.80
C GLY A 26 7.50 -17.37 0.44
N ASP A 27 8.31 -16.32 0.27
CA ASP A 27 8.81 -15.50 1.37
C ASP A 27 7.67 -14.79 2.12
N LEU A 28 6.71 -14.20 1.39
CA LEU A 28 5.54 -13.59 2.01
C LEU A 28 4.74 -14.59 2.85
N VAL A 29 4.48 -15.78 2.32
CA VAL A 29 3.75 -16.83 3.04
C VAL A 29 4.50 -17.24 4.30
N ARG A 30 5.81 -17.48 4.20
CA ARG A 30 6.65 -17.79 5.37
C ARG A 30 6.57 -16.68 6.41
N ASP A 31 6.76 -15.43 5.99
CA ASP A 31 6.77 -14.28 6.89
C ASP A 31 5.40 -14.12 7.58
N LEU A 32 4.29 -14.31 6.87
CA LEU A 32 2.94 -14.28 7.47
C LEU A 32 2.72 -15.37 8.54
N PHE A 33 3.38 -16.52 8.43
CA PHE A 33 3.25 -17.61 9.40
C PHE A 33 4.26 -17.55 10.55
N THR A 34 5.36 -16.82 10.39
CA THR A 34 6.51 -16.89 11.32
C THR A 34 6.92 -15.56 11.93
N GLU A 35 6.57 -14.43 11.31
CA GLU A 35 6.91 -13.10 11.79
C GLU A 35 5.74 -12.39 12.50
N ASP A 36 6.06 -11.24 13.08
CA ASP A 36 5.07 -10.30 13.62
C ASP A 36 4.26 -9.67 12.46
N PRO A 37 2.92 -9.82 12.46
CA PRO A 37 2.07 -9.32 11.38
C PRO A 37 2.20 -7.80 11.17
N GLU A 38 2.47 -7.02 12.23
CA GLU A 38 2.68 -5.59 12.11
C GLU A 38 3.90 -5.27 11.24
N LYS A 39 5.00 -6.00 11.45
CA LYS A 39 6.25 -5.83 10.69
C LYS A 39 6.08 -6.27 9.24
N VAL A 40 5.37 -7.38 9.00
CA VAL A 40 5.08 -7.86 7.64
C VAL A 40 4.29 -6.80 6.87
N ILE A 41 3.23 -6.25 7.46
CA ILE A 41 2.42 -5.21 6.81
C ILE A 41 3.24 -3.95 6.55
N LEU A 42 4.09 -3.51 7.49
CA LEU A 42 4.99 -2.36 7.29
C LEU A 42 5.96 -2.57 6.12
N LYS A 43 6.52 -3.78 5.95
CA LYS A 43 7.37 -4.13 4.80
C LYS A 43 6.59 -4.01 3.49
N LEU A 44 5.37 -4.55 3.45
CA LEU A 44 4.52 -4.57 2.24
C LEU A 44 4.00 -3.20 1.82
N LEU A 45 3.83 -2.28 2.78
CA LEU A 45 3.23 -0.98 2.53
C LEU A 45 3.98 -0.15 1.48
N ASN A 46 5.31 -0.27 1.42
CA ASN A 46 6.15 0.50 0.48
C ASN A 46 5.90 0.13 -0.99
N ASN A 47 5.40 -1.08 -1.26
CA ASN A 47 5.14 -1.58 -2.62
C ASN A 47 3.64 -1.78 -2.86
N SER A 48 2.79 -1.32 -1.94
CA SER A 48 1.34 -1.47 -2.04
C SER A 48 0.75 -0.45 -3.00
N SER A 49 -0.41 -0.78 -3.58
CA SER A 49 -1.13 0.16 -4.43
C SER A 49 -1.64 1.35 -3.62
N ALA A 50 -1.83 2.50 -4.28
CA ALA A 50 -2.36 3.72 -3.64
C ALA A 50 -3.66 3.44 -2.87
N TYR A 51 -4.56 2.63 -3.44
CA TYR A 51 -5.81 2.22 -2.78
C TYR A 51 -5.59 1.48 -1.45
N LEU A 52 -4.66 0.52 -1.40
CA LEU A 52 -4.37 -0.23 -0.18
C LEU A 52 -3.70 0.66 0.87
N THR A 53 -2.83 1.56 0.43
CA THR A 53 -2.18 2.55 1.31
C THR A 53 -3.21 3.51 1.90
N GLU A 54 -4.16 4.00 1.10
CA GLU A 54 -5.28 4.82 1.58
C GLU A 54 -6.15 4.08 2.60
N LEU A 55 -6.48 2.82 2.33
CA LEU A 55 -7.26 1.99 3.26
C LEU A 55 -6.52 1.77 4.58
N ALA A 56 -5.20 1.52 4.52
CA ALA A 56 -4.36 1.39 5.69
C ALA A 56 -4.32 2.70 6.50
N ALA A 57 -4.18 3.85 5.85
CA ALA A 57 -4.21 5.17 6.51
C ALA A 57 -5.55 5.44 7.22
N LEU A 58 -6.65 4.93 6.67
CA LEU A 58 -7.98 5.12 7.25
C LEU A 58 -8.28 4.16 8.40
N ARG A 59 -7.85 2.89 8.31
CA ARG A 59 -8.43 1.80 9.11
C ARG A 59 -7.41 0.82 9.69
N ALA A 60 -6.11 0.96 9.45
CA ALA A 60 -5.14 -0.01 9.96
C ALA A 60 -5.24 -0.11 11.49
N HIS A 61 -5.27 -1.36 11.97
CA HIS A 61 -5.37 -1.66 13.39
C HIS A 61 -4.11 -1.24 14.16
N HIS A 62 -2.94 -1.49 13.56
CA HIS A 62 -1.65 -1.13 14.13
C HIS A 62 -1.35 0.36 13.90
N PRO A 63 -1.11 1.15 14.97
CA PRO A 63 -0.81 2.58 14.85
C PRO A 63 0.39 2.89 13.95
N SER A 64 1.45 2.10 14.03
CA SER A 64 2.66 2.25 13.22
C SER A 64 2.38 2.14 11.72
N VAL A 65 1.56 1.14 11.32
CA VAL A 65 1.11 0.93 9.95
C VAL A 65 0.28 2.11 9.48
N ARG A 66 -0.67 2.57 10.31
CA ARG A 66 -1.54 3.71 9.97
C ARG A 66 -0.73 4.99 9.77
N MET A 67 0.23 5.27 10.65
CA MET A 67 1.14 6.42 10.53
C MET A 67 1.97 6.34 9.26
N LYS A 68 2.62 5.19 9.01
CA LYS A 68 3.44 4.99 7.82
C LYS A 68 2.60 5.14 6.53
N ALA A 69 1.35 4.67 6.55
CA ALA A 69 0.44 4.82 5.42
C ALA A 69 0.12 6.28 5.12
N ILE A 70 -0.17 7.09 6.16
CA ILE A 70 -0.40 8.53 6.02
C ILE A 70 0.83 9.22 5.40
N ASP A 71 2.02 8.86 5.84
CA ASP A 71 3.27 9.43 5.32
C ASP A 71 3.52 9.10 3.84
N LEU A 72 3.04 7.94 3.38
CA LEU A 72 3.16 7.50 1.99
C LEU A 72 2.09 8.08 1.05
N LEU A 73 1.03 8.72 1.58
CA LEU A 73 -0.01 9.29 0.72
C LEU A 73 0.52 10.46 -0.12
N GLU A 74 0.09 10.51 -1.37
CA GLU A 74 0.52 11.49 -2.36
C GLU A 74 -0.65 12.38 -2.83
N LYS A 75 -0.41 13.25 -3.81
CA LYS A 75 -1.39 14.21 -4.35
C LYS A 75 -2.74 13.60 -4.78
N PRO A 76 -2.81 12.38 -5.35
CA PRO A 76 -4.10 11.76 -5.65
C PRO A 76 -4.97 11.51 -4.41
N SER A 77 -4.35 11.33 -3.24
CA SER A 77 -5.00 10.91 -1.99
C SER A 77 -5.33 12.08 -1.05
N LEU A 78 -5.35 13.33 -1.54
CA LEU A 78 -5.62 14.52 -0.73
C LEU A 78 -7.00 14.48 -0.05
N SER A 79 -7.99 13.88 -0.70
CA SER A 79 -9.34 13.71 -0.12
C SER A 79 -9.30 12.83 1.14
N VAL A 80 -8.51 11.76 1.12
CA VAL A 80 -8.31 10.83 2.23
C VAL A 80 -7.58 11.52 3.39
N LEU A 81 -6.51 12.26 3.11
CA LEU A 81 -5.79 13.03 4.13
C LEU A 81 -6.70 14.06 4.82
N ARG A 82 -7.51 14.81 4.05
CA ARG A 82 -8.50 15.75 4.60
C ARG A 82 -9.53 15.04 5.47
N GLN A 83 -10.00 13.86 5.03
CA GLN A 83 -10.95 13.08 5.80
C GLN A 83 -10.36 12.64 7.15
N ILE A 84 -9.10 12.21 7.19
CA ILE A 84 -8.42 11.82 8.43
C ILE A 84 -8.29 13.03 9.37
N ALA A 85 -7.79 14.16 8.86
CA ALA A 85 -7.64 15.39 9.64
C ALA A 85 -8.98 15.90 10.21
N GLN A 86 -10.09 15.76 9.46
CA GLN A 86 -11.42 16.17 9.93
C GLN A 86 -12.02 15.22 10.96
N LYS A 87 -11.83 13.90 10.81
CA LYS A 87 -12.40 12.91 11.73
C LYS A 87 -11.73 12.89 13.09
N GLU A 88 -10.41 13.09 13.12
CA GLU A 88 -9.60 12.94 14.33
C GLU A 88 -8.60 14.10 14.51
N PRO A 89 -9.05 15.37 14.57
CA PRO A 89 -8.18 16.54 14.43
C PRO A 89 -7.10 16.66 15.50
N ALA A 90 -7.34 16.13 16.71
CA ALA A 90 -6.41 16.18 17.83
C ALA A 90 -5.58 14.89 18.00
N SER A 91 -5.82 13.86 17.18
CA SER A 91 -5.06 12.61 17.28
C SER A 91 -3.70 12.74 16.56
N ALA A 92 -2.74 11.88 16.91
CA ALA A 92 -1.47 11.80 16.20
C ALA A 92 -1.66 11.59 14.68
N PHE A 93 -2.70 10.85 14.29
CA PHE A 93 -3.04 10.61 12.88
C PHE A 93 -3.59 11.86 12.20
N GLY A 94 -4.46 12.62 12.86
CA GLY A 94 -4.99 13.88 12.32
C GLY A 94 -3.90 14.92 12.12
N LEU A 95 -3.01 15.06 13.12
CA LEU A 95 -1.85 15.96 13.03
C LEU A 95 -0.89 15.55 11.91
N ALA A 96 -0.59 14.25 11.77
CA ALA A 96 0.24 13.73 10.69
C ALA A 96 -0.41 13.96 9.31
N ALA A 97 -1.71 13.74 9.19
CA ALA A 97 -2.44 13.99 7.94
C ALA A 97 -2.42 15.47 7.55
N GLN A 98 -2.56 16.38 8.53
CA GLN A 98 -2.47 17.82 8.30
C GLN A 98 -1.05 18.22 7.85
N ALA A 99 -0.02 17.74 8.54
CA ALA A 99 1.36 17.99 8.16
C ALA A 99 1.68 17.48 6.74
N ARG A 100 1.11 16.33 6.36
CA ARG A 100 1.26 15.77 5.01
C ARG A 100 0.52 16.61 3.95
N LEU A 101 -0.67 17.10 4.25
CA LEU A 101 -1.39 18.04 3.37
C LEU A 101 -0.57 19.31 3.12
N ASP A 102 0.02 19.87 4.18
CA ASP A 102 0.84 21.07 4.11
C ASP A 102 2.12 20.82 3.28
N ALA A 103 2.72 19.63 3.40
CA ALA A 103 3.89 19.24 2.59
C ALA A 103 3.56 19.08 1.10
N LEU A 104 2.38 18.56 0.76
CA LEU A 104 1.96 18.31 -0.63
C LEU A 104 1.39 19.55 -1.34
N SER A 105 1.06 20.60 -0.57
CA SER A 105 0.59 21.89 -1.09
C SER A 105 1.71 22.88 -1.41
N ARG A 106 2.94 22.56 -0.99
CA ARG A 106 4.17 23.23 -1.42
C ARG A 106 4.68 22.63 -2.73
#